data_AF-A0A0T5Z9M2-F1
#
_entry.id   AF-A0A0T5Z9M2-F1
#
_cell.length_a   1.000
_cell.length_b   1.000
_cell.length_c   1.000
_cell.angle_alpha   90.00
_cell.angle_beta   90.00
_cell.angle_gamma   90.00
#
_symmetry.space_group_name_H-M   'P 1'
#
loop_
_entity.id
_entity.type
_entity.pdbx_description
1 polymer ?
#
loop_
_entity_poly.entity_id
_entity_poly.type
_entity_poly.pdbx_seq_one_letter_code
_entity_poly.pdbx_strand_id
1 'polypeptide(L)'
;LSRKGASSEAARWLAEKENSADLIGGVSLDDRDDTLASVLLDLSQIGTLQASSEAADRVLKNLKHLGKVHKRKVQQAGFVVLKSPDIPSILVETAFISSPKEEGRLKDAAHQNRLAKALASGIDNYFRFQPPPGTWLAAHHNREPTRHIIGRGDTLTKIARRYQVSLSRLRNYNSIEGDRIRIGQVLEIPGS
;
A
#
# COMPACT_ATOMS: atom_id res chain seq x y z
N LEU A 1 -16.14 -24.03 -4.02
CA LEU A 1 -16.25 -22.63 -3.57
C LEU A 1 -17.14 -21.88 -4.57
N SER A 2 -18.30 -21.36 -4.14
CA SER A 2 -19.33 -20.83 -5.04
C SER A 2 -18.94 -19.47 -5.62
N ARG A 3 -18.94 -19.35 -6.96
CA ARG A 3 -18.65 -18.11 -7.70
C ARG A 3 -19.81 -17.11 -7.74
N LYS A 4 -21.05 -17.54 -7.43
CA LYS A 4 -22.27 -16.70 -7.54
C LYS A 4 -22.42 -15.62 -6.46
N GLY A 5 -21.84 -15.83 -5.28
CA GLY A 5 -21.90 -14.84 -4.19
C GLY A 5 -20.91 -13.70 -4.38
N ALA A 6 -19.68 -14.04 -4.77
CA ALA A 6 -18.62 -13.07 -5.06
C ALA A 6 -18.98 -12.16 -6.24
N SER A 7 -19.66 -12.68 -7.27
CA SER A 7 -20.12 -11.87 -8.42
C SER A 7 -21.23 -10.88 -8.05
N SER A 8 -22.11 -11.22 -7.10
CA SER A 8 -23.23 -10.35 -6.69
C SER A 8 -22.77 -9.16 -5.84
N GLU A 9 -21.88 -9.39 -4.87
CA GLU A 9 -21.30 -8.29 -4.08
C GLU A 9 -20.38 -7.39 -4.93
N ALA A 10 -19.63 -8.00 -5.85
CA ALA A 10 -18.81 -7.30 -6.84
C ALA A 10 -19.65 -6.35 -7.71
N ALA A 11 -20.73 -6.85 -8.30
CA ALA A 11 -21.63 -6.08 -9.14
C ALA A 11 -22.30 -4.94 -8.35
N ARG A 12 -22.74 -5.21 -7.12
CA ARG A 12 -23.35 -4.18 -6.26
C ARG A 12 -22.37 -3.05 -5.93
N TRP A 13 -21.14 -3.40 -5.55
CA TRP A 13 -20.11 -2.41 -5.27
C TRP A 13 -19.78 -1.56 -6.50
N LEU A 14 -19.66 -2.18 -7.69
CA LEU A 14 -19.38 -1.46 -8.93
C LEU A 14 -20.50 -0.44 -9.24
N ALA A 15 -21.76 -0.86 -9.12
CA ALA A 15 -22.91 0.01 -9.32
C ALA A 15 -22.95 1.17 -8.29
N GLU A 16 -22.65 0.90 -7.02
CA GLU A 16 -22.51 1.95 -6.00
C GLU A 16 -21.37 2.93 -6.34
N LYS A 17 -20.25 2.44 -6.89
CA LYS A 17 -19.11 3.26 -7.28
C LYS A 17 -19.42 4.15 -8.49
N GLU A 18 -20.07 3.63 -9.52
CA GLU A 18 -20.47 4.41 -10.72
C GLU A 18 -21.42 5.56 -10.34
N ASN A 19 -22.44 5.27 -9.53
CA ASN A 19 -23.34 6.31 -9.00
C ASN A 19 -22.61 7.42 -8.21
N SER A 20 -21.43 7.12 -7.66
CA SER A 20 -20.57 8.09 -6.96
C SER A 20 -19.54 8.79 -7.85
N ALA A 21 -19.24 8.23 -9.03
CA ALA A 21 -18.17 8.65 -9.94
C ALA A 21 -18.65 9.52 -11.12
N ASP A 22 -19.96 9.70 -11.28
CA ASP A 22 -20.63 10.48 -12.35
C ASP A 22 -20.20 11.97 -12.46
N LEU A 23 -19.28 12.41 -11.59
CA LEU A 23 -18.70 13.75 -11.56
C LEU A 23 -17.29 13.87 -12.16
N ILE A 24 -16.57 12.78 -12.47
CA ILE A 24 -15.20 12.86 -13.02
C ILE A 24 -14.98 11.79 -14.10
N GLY A 25 -15.37 12.09 -15.34
CA GLY A 25 -14.72 11.51 -16.52
C GLY A 25 -15.37 10.27 -17.17
N GLY A 26 -16.69 10.27 -17.35
CA GLY A 26 -17.34 9.90 -18.63
C GLY A 26 -16.99 8.58 -19.33
N VAL A 27 -16.87 7.46 -18.62
CA VAL A 27 -16.91 6.12 -19.24
C VAL A 27 -17.99 5.29 -18.54
N SER A 28 -19.23 5.34 -19.06
CA SER A 28 -20.33 4.52 -18.55
C SER A 28 -20.04 3.02 -18.75
N LEU A 29 -20.22 2.24 -17.68
CA LEU A 29 -20.12 0.79 -17.68
C LEU A 29 -21.49 0.09 -17.83
N ASP A 30 -22.57 0.85 -18.08
CA ASP A 30 -23.96 0.36 -18.08
C ASP A 30 -24.24 -0.77 -19.09
N ASP A 31 -23.40 -0.87 -20.13
CA ASP A 31 -23.48 -1.86 -21.22
C ASP A 31 -22.30 -2.86 -21.24
N ARG A 32 -21.52 -2.99 -20.15
CA ARG A 32 -20.34 -3.87 -20.14
C ARG A 32 -20.63 -5.28 -19.64
N ASP A 33 -20.02 -6.25 -20.31
CA ASP A 33 -19.99 -7.68 -19.98
C ASP A 33 -19.54 -7.90 -18.51
N ASP A 34 -20.32 -8.66 -17.73
CA ASP A 34 -20.04 -9.04 -16.33
C ASP A 34 -18.60 -9.53 -16.11
N THR A 35 -18.00 -10.10 -17.16
CA THR A 35 -16.60 -10.53 -17.15
C THR A 35 -15.62 -9.37 -17.02
N LEU A 36 -15.81 -8.25 -17.74
CA LEU A 36 -14.94 -7.07 -17.66
C LEU A 36 -15.00 -6.42 -16.26
N ALA A 37 -16.21 -6.29 -15.71
CA ALA A 37 -16.42 -5.79 -14.35
C ALA A 37 -15.68 -6.63 -13.31
N SER A 38 -15.75 -7.96 -13.43
CA SER A 38 -15.04 -8.88 -12.52
C SER A 38 -13.51 -8.74 -12.63
N VAL A 39 -12.98 -8.56 -13.84
CA VAL A 39 -11.54 -8.36 -14.06
C VAL A 39 -11.08 -7.03 -13.47
N LEU A 40 -11.82 -5.95 -13.69
CA LEU A 40 -11.49 -4.63 -13.12
C LEU A 40 -11.53 -4.65 -11.59
N LEU A 41 -12.53 -5.32 -11.01
CA LEU A 41 -12.59 -5.51 -9.56
C LEU A 41 -11.40 -6.30 -9.03
N ASP A 42 -11.05 -7.41 -9.66
CA ASP A 42 -9.88 -8.22 -9.28
C ASP A 42 -8.59 -7.40 -9.35
N LEU A 43 -8.41 -6.61 -10.41
CA LEU A 43 -7.27 -5.70 -10.56
C LEU A 43 -7.25 -4.63 -9.45
N SER A 44 -8.40 -4.05 -9.12
CA SER A 44 -8.54 -3.08 -8.03
C SER A 44 -8.15 -3.72 -6.69
N GLN A 45 -8.69 -4.90 -6.38
CA GLN A 45 -8.38 -5.63 -5.15
C GLN A 45 -6.89 -5.95 -5.05
N ILE A 46 -6.26 -6.40 -6.14
CA ILE A 46 -4.82 -6.68 -6.18
C ILE A 46 -4.02 -5.41 -5.89
N GLY A 47 -4.37 -4.29 -6.54
CA GLY A 47 -3.74 -2.99 -6.32
C GLY A 47 -3.87 -2.51 -4.87
N THR A 48 -5.08 -2.60 -4.32
CA THR A 48 -5.41 -2.23 -2.94
C THR A 48 -4.67 -3.10 -1.92
N LEU A 49 -4.55 -4.41 -2.17
CA LEU A 49 -3.77 -5.33 -1.32
C LEU A 49 -2.27 -4.98 -1.35
N GLN A 50 -1.72 -4.64 -2.52
CA GLN A 50 -0.33 -4.21 -2.62
C GLN A 50 -0.11 -2.91 -1.85
N ALA A 51 -0.96 -1.90 -2.07
CA ALA A 51 -0.92 -0.63 -1.35
C ALA A 51 -1.02 -0.81 0.18
N SER A 52 -1.93 -1.67 0.62
CA SER A 52 -2.10 -2.03 2.04
C SER A 52 -0.84 -2.65 2.63
N SER A 53 -0.19 -3.57 1.90
CA SER A 53 1.06 -4.19 2.33
C SER A 53 2.19 -3.17 2.47
N GLU A 54 2.30 -2.24 1.51
CA GLU A 54 3.34 -1.21 1.53
C GLU A 54 3.12 -0.19 2.66
N ALA A 55 1.87 0.21 2.90
CA ALA A 55 1.50 1.04 4.04
C ALA A 55 1.82 0.34 5.37
N ALA A 56 1.45 -0.94 5.50
CA ALA A 56 1.71 -1.74 6.69
C ALA A 56 3.21 -1.87 6.99
N ASP A 57 4.05 -2.08 5.97
CA ASP A 57 5.51 -2.19 6.16
C ASP A 57 6.12 -0.88 6.70
N ARG A 58 5.64 0.27 6.22
CA ARG A 58 6.11 1.59 6.66
C ARG A 58 5.65 1.93 8.07
N VAL A 59 4.40 1.63 8.38
CA VAL A 59 3.85 1.75 9.73
C VAL A 59 4.64 0.86 10.69
N LEU A 60 4.85 -0.41 10.35
CA LEU A 60 5.64 -1.34 11.16
C LEU A 60 7.09 -0.87 11.35
N LYS A 61 7.72 -0.31 10.30
CA LYS A 61 9.08 0.25 10.40
C LYS A 61 9.13 1.38 11.42
N ASN A 62 8.14 2.28 11.45
CA ASN A 62 8.08 3.35 12.44
C ASN A 62 7.83 2.83 13.86
N LEU A 63 6.87 1.91 14.02
CA LEU A 63 6.54 1.31 15.33
C LEU A 63 7.74 0.59 15.98
N LYS A 64 8.62 -0.02 15.20
CA LYS A 64 9.85 -0.67 15.70
C LYS A 64 10.78 0.28 16.47
N HIS A 65 10.72 1.58 16.23
CA HIS A 65 11.55 2.56 16.98
C HIS A 65 11.03 2.79 18.40
N LEU A 66 9.76 2.47 18.69
CA LEU A 66 9.19 2.61 20.03
C LEU A 66 9.54 1.45 20.96
N GLY A 67 10.04 0.33 20.42
CA GLY A 67 10.44 -0.83 21.20
C GLY A 67 10.20 -2.16 20.48
N LYS A 68 10.13 -3.24 21.27
CA LYS A 68 9.93 -4.60 20.76
C LYS A 68 8.54 -4.75 20.16
N VAL A 69 8.48 -5.07 18.88
CA VAL A 69 7.26 -5.48 18.18
C VAL A 69 7.03 -6.99 18.31
N HIS A 70 5.77 -7.42 18.35
CA HIS A 70 5.42 -8.84 18.49
C HIS A 70 5.84 -9.66 17.25
N LYS A 71 5.63 -9.12 16.04
CA LYS A 71 6.07 -9.72 14.77
C LYS A 71 7.04 -8.79 14.05
N ARG A 72 8.10 -9.38 13.47
CA ARG A 72 9.12 -8.62 12.74
C ARG A 72 8.70 -8.23 11.32
N LYS A 73 7.66 -8.85 10.79
CA LYS A 73 7.12 -8.65 9.44
C LYS A 73 5.60 -8.48 9.51
N VAL A 74 5.03 -7.76 8.55
CA VAL A 74 3.58 -7.67 8.36
C VAL A 74 3.00 -9.08 8.18
N GLN A 75 1.80 -9.30 8.72
CA GLN A 75 1.07 -10.56 8.60
C GLN A 75 -0.17 -10.35 7.73
N GLN A 76 -0.62 -11.41 7.07
CA GLN A 76 -1.84 -11.41 6.27
C GLN A 76 -2.86 -12.37 6.88
N ALA A 77 -4.12 -11.96 6.92
CA ALA A 77 -5.23 -12.75 7.42
C ALA A 77 -6.54 -12.28 6.77
N GLY A 78 -7.54 -13.16 6.71
CA GLY A 78 -8.82 -12.90 6.05
C GLY A 78 -9.81 -12.05 6.85
N PHE A 79 -9.36 -10.99 7.53
CA PHE A 79 -10.23 -10.10 8.31
C PHE A 79 -11.19 -9.35 7.39
N VAL A 80 -12.49 -9.40 7.68
CA VAL A 80 -13.54 -8.74 6.87
C VAL A 80 -13.32 -7.23 6.80
N VAL A 81 -12.88 -6.60 7.89
CA VAL A 81 -12.60 -5.15 7.96
C VAL A 81 -11.47 -4.69 7.03
N LEU A 82 -10.70 -5.62 6.44
CA LEU A 82 -9.59 -5.31 5.55
C LEU A 82 -9.91 -5.61 4.07
N LYS A 83 -11.16 -5.95 3.74
CA LYS A 83 -11.55 -6.43 2.39
C LYS A 83 -12.08 -5.36 1.45
N SER A 84 -11.90 -4.07 1.74
CA SER A 84 -12.29 -3.03 0.78
C SER A 84 -11.50 -3.21 -0.54
N PRO A 85 -12.17 -3.21 -1.70
CA PRO A 85 -11.52 -3.40 -2.99
C PRO A 85 -10.79 -2.15 -3.51
N ASP A 86 -11.10 -0.96 -2.99
CA ASP A 86 -10.57 0.33 -3.45
C ASP A 86 -9.93 1.18 -2.34
N ILE A 87 -9.98 0.73 -1.08
CA ILE A 87 -9.37 1.44 0.06
C ILE A 87 -8.29 0.56 0.70
N PRO A 88 -7.02 0.99 0.65
CA PRO A 88 -5.95 0.31 1.36
C PRO A 88 -6.24 0.24 2.87
N SER A 89 -6.20 -0.96 3.43
CA SER A 89 -6.67 -1.23 4.79
C SER A 89 -5.63 -2.02 5.57
N ILE A 90 -5.32 -1.58 6.80
CA ILE A 90 -4.39 -2.26 7.71
C ILE A 90 -5.01 -2.41 9.09
N LEU A 91 -4.70 -3.50 9.78
CA LEU A 91 -5.00 -3.69 11.19
C LEU A 91 -3.72 -3.56 11.99
N VAL A 92 -3.73 -2.68 12.98
CA VAL A 92 -2.57 -2.45 13.86
C VAL A 92 -2.87 -3.04 15.23
N GLU A 93 -2.07 -4.04 15.62
CA GLU A 93 -2.04 -4.55 16.98
C GLU A 93 -1.06 -3.72 17.81
N THR A 94 -1.58 -3.01 18.81
CA THR A 94 -0.81 -2.02 19.58
C THR A 94 -0.15 -2.62 20.82
N ALA A 95 -0.88 -3.50 21.53
CA ALA A 95 -0.40 -4.29 22.67
C ALA A 95 -1.44 -5.36 23.03
N PHE A 96 -1.05 -6.35 23.84
CA PHE A 96 -1.95 -7.34 24.42
C PHE A 96 -2.49 -6.88 25.77
N ILE A 97 -3.80 -6.65 25.85
CA ILE A 97 -4.47 -6.30 27.11
C ILE A 97 -4.36 -7.41 28.18
N SER A 98 -4.13 -8.66 27.75
CA SER A 98 -3.92 -9.80 28.64
C SER A 98 -2.56 -9.78 29.37
N SER A 99 -1.63 -8.92 28.96
CA SER A 99 -0.36 -8.71 29.66
C SER A 99 -0.45 -7.47 30.57
N PRO A 100 -0.35 -7.60 31.91
CA PRO A 100 -0.46 -6.47 32.82
C PRO A 100 0.53 -5.33 32.52
N LYS A 101 1.72 -5.69 32.04
CA LYS A 101 2.76 -4.74 31.63
C LYS A 101 2.37 -3.94 30.38
N GLU A 102 1.72 -4.58 29.41
CA GLU A 102 1.28 -3.92 28.18
C GLU A 102 -0.03 -3.16 28.39
N GLU A 103 -0.96 -3.70 29.17
CA GLU A 103 -2.15 -3.01 29.64
C GLU A 103 -1.79 -1.70 30.36
N GLY A 104 -0.81 -1.72 31.26
CA GLY A 104 -0.32 -0.51 31.94
C GLY A 104 0.16 0.56 30.97
N ARG A 105 0.83 0.17 29.87
CA ARG A 105 1.24 1.11 28.81
C ARG A 105 0.05 1.61 27.99
N LEU A 106 -0.95 0.78 27.74
CA LEU A 106 -2.17 1.18 27.03
C LEU A 106 -2.96 2.23 27.81
N LYS A 107 -2.80 2.32 29.14
CA LYS A 107 -3.40 3.36 29.99
C LYS A 107 -2.57 4.64 30.11
N ASP A 108 -1.29 4.61 29.71
CA ASP A 108 -0.38 5.77 29.77
C ASP A 108 -0.59 6.70 28.56
N ALA A 109 -1.08 7.91 28.81
CA ALA A 109 -1.30 8.93 27.78
C ALA A 109 -0.02 9.30 27.01
N ALA A 110 1.14 9.30 27.66
CA ALA A 110 2.40 9.59 26.99
C ALA A 110 2.77 8.46 26.01
N HIS A 111 2.51 7.20 26.38
CA HIS A 111 2.69 6.05 25.49
C HIS A 111 1.71 6.09 24.31
N GLN A 112 0.42 6.36 24.56
CA GLN A 112 -0.59 6.52 23.52
C GLN A 112 -0.19 7.61 22.50
N ASN A 113 0.33 8.75 22.98
CA ASN A 113 0.79 9.82 22.10
C ASN A 113 2.01 9.41 21.26
N ARG A 114 2.98 8.69 21.85
CA ARG A 114 4.12 8.15 21.10
C ARG A 114 3.67 7.16 20.01
N LEU A 115 2.72 6.29 20.35
CA LEU A 115 2.14 5.33 19.42
C LEU A 115 1.40 6.04 18.26
N ALA A 116 0.51 6.98 18.58
CA ALA A 116 -0.22 7.76 17.58
C ALA A 116 0.72 8.52 16.63
N LYS A 117 1.79 9.13 17.17
CA LYS A 117 2.82 9.79 16.36
C LYS A 117 3.55 8.81 15.44
N ALA A 118 3.93 7.63 15.92
CA ALA A 118 4.58 6.62 15.09
C ALA A 118 3.67 6.10 13.97
N LEU A 119 2.36 5.95 14.24
CA LEU A 119 1.37 5.61 13.21
C LEU A 119 1.24 6.72 12.17
N ALA A 120 1.08 7.97 12.63
CA ALA A 120 0.99 9.13 11.75
C ALA A 120 2.24 9.28 10.87
N SER A 121 3.44 9.17 11.44
CA SER A 121 4.70 9.16 10.69
C SER A 121 4.78 7.98 9.70
N GLY A 122 4.23 6.82 10.05
CA GLY A 122 4.13 5.67 9.16
C GLY A 122 3.26 5.94 7.93
N ILE A 123 2.11 6.57 8.15
CA ILE A 123 1.15 6.94 7.10
C ILE A 123 1.71 8.08 6.23
N ASP A 124 2.31 9.10 6.84
CA ASP A 124 2.98 10.20 6.11
C ASP A 124 4.12 9.66 5.24
N ASN A 125 4.95 8.75 5.78
CA ASN A 125 6.01 8.09 5.01
C ASN A 125 5.46 7.20 3.88
N TYR A 126 4.23 6.70 3.96
CA TYR A 126 3.58 5.97 2.88
C TYR A 126 3.19 6.91 1.75
N PHE A 127 2.46 7.98 2.05
CA PHE A 127 2.05 8.94 1.04
C PHE A 127 3.22 9.72 0.44
N ARG A 128 4.29 10.00 1.21
CA ARG A 128 5.51 10.58 0.66
C ARG A 128 6.28 9.66 -0.28
N PHE A 129 5.99 8.37 -0.28
CA PHE A 129 6.66 7.41 -1.15
C PHE A 129 5.81 7.04 -2.36
N GLN A 130 4.50 6.93 -2.13
CA GLN A 130 3.51 6.66 -3.16
C GLN A 130 2.43 7.73 -3.06
N PRO A 131 2.73 8.96 -3.50
CA PRO A 131 1.78 10.04 -3.41
C PRO A 131 0.58 9.73 -4.31
N PRO A 132 -0.66 9.91 -3.82
CA PRO A 132 -1.82 9.59 -4.63
C PRO A 132 -1.85 10.50 -5.87
N PRO A 133 -2.08 9.96 -7.07
CA PRO A 133 -2.15 10.76 -8.30
C PRO A 133 -3.15 11.91 -8.17
N GLY A 134 -2.85 13.06 -8.78
CA GLY A 134 -3.72 14.25 -8.74
C GLY A 134 -3.73 15.01 -7.41
N THR A 135 -2.99 14.57 -6.40
CA THR A 135 -2.86 15.32 -5.13
C THR A 135 -1.75 16.36 -5.19
N TRP A 136 -1.84 17.37 -4.32
CA TRP A 136 -0.76 18.34 -4.10
C TRP A 136 0.57 17.64 -3.79
N LEU A 137 0.53 16.55 -3.01
CA LEU A 137 1.73 15.79 -2.64
C LEU A 137 2.38 15.19 -3.88
N ALA A 138 1.62 14.59 -4.80
CA ALA A 138 2.16 14.07 -6.07
C ALA A 138 2.76 15.19 -6.93
N ALA A 139 2.08 16.33 -7.04
CA ALA A 139 2.56 17.48 -7.82
C ALA A 139 3.88 18.08 -7.27
N HIS A 140 4.13 17.96 -5.97
CA HIS A 140 5.30 18.53 -5.29
C HIS A 140 6.30 17.47 -4.81
N HIS A 141 6.10 16.20 -5.16
CA HIS A 141 6.96 15.07 -4.78
C HIS A 141 8.33 15.11 -5.49
N ASN A 142 8.45 15.91 -6.56
CA ASN A 142 9.70 16.08 -7.30
C ASN A 142 10.67 17.02 -6.58
N ARG A 143 11.63 16.45 -5.81
CA ARG A 143 13.04 16.91 -5.80
C ARG A 143 14.06 15.82 -5.45
N GLU A 144 13.70 14.76 -4.73
CA GLU A 144 14.71 13.80 -4.24
C GLU A 144 14.47 12.38 -4.75
N PRO A 145 15.48 11.74 -5.36
CA PRO A 145 15.38 10.33 -5.71
C PRO A 145 15.24 9.46 -4.46
N THR A 146 14.31 8.50 -4.49
CA THR A 146 14.15 7.55 -3.39
C THR A 146 15.20 6.45 -3.50
N ARG A 147 15.91 6.11 -2.42
CA ARG A 147 16.88 5.00 -2.44
C ARG A 147 16.22 3.66 -2.12
N HIS A 148 16.46 2.65 -2.95
CA HIS A 148 16.02 1.27 -2.78
C HIS A 148 17.24 0.33 -2.68
N ILE A 149 17.31 -0.49 -1.64
CA ILE A 149 18.38 -1.50 -1.51
C ILE A 149 17.85 -2.83 -2.03
N ILE A 150 18.51 -3.36 -3.05
CA ILE A 150 18.09 -4.59 -3.74
C ILE A 150 18.19 -5.79 -2.80
N GLY A 151 17.06 -6.46 -2.58
CA GLY A 151 16.93 -7.66 -1.77
C GLY A 151 16.88 -8.96 -2.60
N ARG A 152 16.85 -10.10 -1.90
CA ARG A 152 16.70 -11.41 -2.54
C ARG A 152 15.33 -11.50 -3.22
N GLY A 153 15.32 -11.76 -4.53
CA GLY A 153 14.09 -11.95 -5.33
C GLY A 153 13.54 -10.68 -5.99
N ASP A 154 14.21 -9.55 -5.79
CA ASP A 154 13.94 -8.31 -6.52
C ASP A 154 14.38 -8.43 -7.97
N THR A 155 13.60 -7.78 -8.85
CA THR A 155 13.94 -7.58 -10.26
C THR A 155 13.66 -6.13 -10.60
N LEU A 156 14.36 -5.57 -11.59
CA LEU A 156 14.11 -4.18 -12.02
C LEU A 156 12.65 -3.95 -12.39
N THR A 157 11.99 -4.94 -13.02
CA THR A 157 10.56 -4.85 -13.37
C THR A 157 9.66 -4.77 -12.15
N LYS A 158 9.92 -5.58 -11.09
CA LYS A 158 9.16 -5.53 -9.84
C LYS A 158 9.38 -4.20 -9.11
N ILE A 159 10.61 -3.72 -9.10
CA ILE A 159 10.97 -2.43 -8.50
C ILE A 159 10.29 -1.30 -9.28
N ALA A 160 10.51 -1.20 -10.58
CA ALA A 160 9.88 -0.18 -11.44
C ALA A 160 8.37 -0.09 -11.23
N ARG A 161 7.68 -1.25 -11.18
CA ARG A 161 6.24 -1.32 -10.91
C ARG A 161 5.86 -0.86 -9.51
N ARG A 162 6.58 -1.30 -8.47
CA ARG A 162 6.39 -0.88 -7.08
C ARG A 162 6.46 0.64 -6.94
N TYR A 163 7.44 1.24 -7.61
CA TYR A 163 7.70 2.68 -7.56
C TYR A 163 6.97 3.48 -8.63
N GLN A 164 6.13 2.84 -9.46
CA GLN A 164 5.39 3.46 -10.57
C GLN A 164 6.28 4.27 -11.53
N VAL A 165 7.53 3.85 -11.72
CA VAL A 165 8.45 4.42 -12.72
C VAL A 165 8.60 3.47 -13.89
N SER A 166 8.84 3.99 -15.10
CA SER A 166 9.12 3.12 -16.24
C SER A 166 10.45 2.39 -16.05
N LEU A 167 10.51 1.13 -16.51
CA LEU A 167 11.74 0.33 -16.44
C LEU A 167 12.90 1.02 -17.16
N SER A 168 12.63 1.67 -18.29
CA SER A 168 13.62 2.46 -19.02
C SER A 168 14.12 3.66 -18.22
N ARG A 169 13.22 4.45 -17.61
CA ARG A 169 13.60 5.59 -16.77
C ARG A 169 14.41 5.13 -15.57
N LEU A 170 14.02 4.02 -14.94
CA LEU A 170 14.75 3.45 -13.80
C LEU A 170 16.18 3.01 -14.19
N ARG A 171 16.33 2.31 -15.31
CA ARG A 171 17.64 1.89 -15.83
C ARG A 171 18.52 3.09 -16.16
N ASN A 172 17.98 4.04 -16.91
CA ASN A 172 18.71 5.23 -17.33
C ASN A 172 19.17 6.06 -16.12
N TYR A 173 18.30 6.23 -15.12
CA TYR A 173 18.64 6.98 -13.90
C TYR A 173 19.78 6.33 -13.10
N ASN A 174 19.90 5.00 -13.18
CA ASN A 174 20.91 4.23 -12.44
C ASN A 174 22.08 3.77 -13.30
N SER A 175 22.15 4.20 -14.56
CA SER A 175 23.15 3.74 -15.54
C SER A 175 23.25 2.20 -15.62
N ILE A 176 22.11 1.50 -15.56
CA ILE A 176 22.06 0.04 -15.62
C ILE A 176 21.84 -0.42 -17.06
N GLU A 177 22.80 -1.19 -17.56
CA GLU A 177 22.68 -1.87 -18.84
C GLU A 177 22.01 -3.25 -18.67
N GLY A 178 20.93 -3.48 -19.41
CA GLY A 178 20.13 -4.71 -19.31
C GLY A 178 19.38 -4.82 -17.97
N ASP A 179 19.25 -6.04 -17.46
CA ASP A 179 18.42 -6.34 -16.28
C ASP A 179 19.21 -6.92 -15.09
N ARG A 180 20.53 -6.88 -15.14
CA ARG A 180 21.40 -7.44 -14.09
C ARG A 180 21.50 -6.47 -12.91
N ILE A 181 21.12 -6.96 -11.73
CA ILE A 181 21.23 -6.24 -10.46
C ILE A 181 21.81 -7.14 -9.37
N ARG A 182 22.48 -6.55 -8.38
CA ARG A 182 23.12 -7.30 -7.27
C ARG A 182 22.42 -7.04 -5.95
N ILE A 183 22.27 -8.09 -5.13
CA ILE A 183 21.76 -7.95 -3.77
C ILE A 183 22.68 -7.00 -2.99
N GLY A 184 22.09 -6.05 -2.26
CA GLY A 184 22.78 -5.01 -1.51
C GLY A 184 23.12 -3.76 -2.33
N GLN A 185 22.96 -3.79 -3.66
CA GLN A 185 23.11 -2.60 -4.50
C GLN A 185 22.02 -1.58 -4.18
N VAL A 186 22.39 -0.31 -4.10
CA VAL A 186 21.45 0.80 -3.97
C VAL A 186 21.03 1.27 -5.35
N LEU A 187 19.72 1.34 -5.55
CA LEU A 187 19.07 1.87 -6.73
C LEU A 187 18.42 3.21 -6.35
N GLU A 188 18.71 4.26 -7.10
CA GLU A 188 18.05 5.55 -6.98
C GLU A 188 16.80 5.56 -7.86
N ILE A 189 15.65 5.65 -7.24
CA ILE A 189 14.37 5.70 -7.91
C ILE A 189 14.08 7.16 -8.25
N PRO A 190 14.00 7.52 -9.55
CA PRO A 190 13.65 8.89 -9.93
C PRO A 190 12.28 9.26 -9.38
N GLY A 191 12.17 10.48 -8.82
CA GLY A 191 10.87 11.10 -8.56
C GLY A 191 10.05 11.22 -9.85
N SER A 192 8.72 11.18 -9.72
CA SER A 192 7.74 11.19 -10.81
C SER A 192 7.78 12.48 -11.62
#